data_AF-A0A961X2N8-F1
#
_entry.id   AF-A0A961X2N8-F1
#
_cell.length_a   1.000
_cell.length_b   1.000
_cell.length_c   1.000
_cell.angle_alpha   90.00
_cell.angle_beta   90.00
_cell.angle_gamma   90.00
#
_symmetry.space_group_name_H-M   'P 1'
#
loop_
_entity.id
_entity.type
_entity.pdbx_description
1 polymer ?
#
loop_
_entity_poly.entity_id
_entity_poly.type
_entity_poly.pdbx_seq_one_letter_code
_entity_poly.pdbx_strand_id
1 'polypeptide(L)'
;MSEKKPPAPSQYTLADPVQFAQNMAKVFEEAASIARMVAERPQPTLDETEAQLTPMEQVSKTLGAVAQSYMSDPQKLMEAQMELWNSYTQLWQSTWARILGQPAQPVAEPSRTDKRFKDPDWQQNTVFDFLKQFYLISANWAQDMVKNAEGVDEHTRHKAKFYVEQIANAVSPSNFALTNPEVLRTTLATNGANLIEGLKHLQEDMQTPDGRLRIKQTDMSAFEIGKNIAMTPGKVVF
;
A
#
# COMPACT_ATOMS: atom_id res chain seq x y z
N MET A 1 28.84 22.40 -14.07
CA MET A 1 27.70 21.52 -13.72
C MET A 1 28.27 20.36 -12.92
N SER A 2 28.21 20.42 -11.58
CA SER A 2 28.67 19.32 -10.75
C SER A 2 27.65 18.19 -10.80
N GLU A 3 28.04 17.07 -11.39
CA GLU A 3 27.35 15.79 -11.21
C GLU A 3 27.26 15.50 -9.71
N LYS A 4 26.04 15.61 -9.15
CA LYS A 4 25.74 15.06 -7.84
C LYS A 4 25.85 13.55 -7.96
N LYS A 5 26.96 13.01 -7.46
CA LYS A 5 27.15 11.58 -7.18
C LYS A 5 25.86 11.04 -6.52
N PRO A 6 25.30 9.91 -6.98
CA PRO A 6 24.14 9.32 -6.34
C PRO A 6 24.44 9.09 -4.85
N PRO A 7 23.46 9.31 -3.95
CA PRO A 7 23.66 9.05 -2.53
C PRO A 7 24.16 7.62 -2.35
N ALA A 8 25.16 7.43 -1.48
CA ALA A 8 25.67 6.10 -1.14
C ALA A 8 24.50 5.22 -0.67
N PRO A 9 24.52 3.89 -0.95
CA PRO A 9 23.47 3.00 -0.49
C PRO A 9 23.28 3.20 1.00
N SER A 10 22.04 3.53 1.38
CA SER A 10 21.64 3.86 2.74
C SER A 10 22.17 2.78 3.68
N GLN A 11 23.14 3.09 4.54
CA GLN A 11 23.49 2.15 5.61
C GLN A 11 22.30 2.12 6.56
N TYR A 12 21.57 1.01 6.55
CA TYR A 12 20.50 0.71 7.50
C TYR A 12 21.14 0.41 8.87
N THR A 13 21.70 1.45 9.49
CA THR A 13 22.42 1.36 10.77
C THR A 13 21.68 2.14 11.84
N LEU A 14 21.62 1.53 13.02
CA LEU A 14 21.03 2.15 14.20
C LEU A 14 22.12 2.89 14.97
N ALA A 15 21.99 4.22 15.07
CA ALA A 15 22.99 5.06 15.71
C ALA A 15 22.95 4.97 17.25
N ASP A 16 21.74 4.98 17.82
CA ASP A 16 21.54 4.91 19.28
C ASP A 16 20.47 3.86 19.62
N PRO A 17 20.87 2.62 19.97
CA PRO A 17 19.95 1.57 20.36
C PRO A 17 19.13 1.87 21.62
N VAL A 18 19.68 2.67 22.54
CA VAL A 18 19.00 3.02 23.80
C VAL A 18 17.90 4.03 23.52
N GLN A 19 18.22 5.10 22.79
CA GLN A 19 17.22 6.09 22.37
C GLN A 19 16.14 5.44 21.49
N PHE A 20 16.53 4.54 20.59
CA PHE A 20 15.59 3.80 19.78
C PHE A 20 14.63 2.97 20.62
N ALA A 21 15.12 2.21 21.60
CA ALA A 21 14.27 1.43 22.50
C ALA A 21 13.30 2.33 23.29
N GLN A 22 13.77 3.49 23.78
CA GLN A 22 12.93 4.47 24.47
C GLN A 22 11.83 5.05 23.56
N ASN A 23 12.17 5.39 22.33
CA ASN A 23 11.22 5.91 21.36
C ASN A 23 10.22 4.84 20.92
N MET A 24 10.65 3.59 20.75
CA MET A 24 9.73 2.48 20.46
C MET A 24 8.76 2.22 21.62
N ALA A 25 9.20 2.35 22.88
CA ALA A 25 8.28 2.27 24.02
C ALA A 25 7.19 3.34 23.94
N LYS A 26 7.55 4.59 23.61
CA LYS A 26 6.58 5.68 23.38
C LYS A 26 5.65 5.39 22.19
N VAL A 27 6.17 4.83 21.09
CA VAL A 27 5.35 4.40 19.95
C VAL A 27 4.27 3.41 20.40
N PHE A 28 4.63 2.42 21.23
CA PHE A 28 3.66 1.48 21.77
C PHE A 28 2.64 2.13 22.70
N GLU A 29 3.07 3.07 23.55
CA GLU A 29 2.16 3.84 24.42
C GLU A 29 1.15 4.67 23.62
N GLU A 30 1.61 5.41 22.62
CA GLU A 30 0.76 6.23 21.76
C GLU A 30 -0.18 5.38 20.90
N ALA A 31 0.31 4.25 20.38
CA ALA A 31 -0.52 3.30 19.63
C ALA A 31 -1.59 2.65 20.52
N ALA A 32 -1.26 2.30 21.77
CA ALA A 32 -2.22 1.78 22.73
C ALA A 32 -3.28 2.82 23.11
N SER A 33 -2.88 4.08 23.25
CA SER A 33 -3.80 5.21 23.46
C SER A 33 -4.80 5.36 22.31
N ILE A 34 -4.33 5.33 21.07
CA ILE A 34 -5.17 5.35 19.86
C ILE A 34 -6.11 4.14 19.83
N ALA A 35 -5.61 2.94 20.09
CA ALA A 35 -6.42 1.73 20.09
C ALA A 35 -7.55 1.80 21.13
N ARG A 36 -7.28 2.34 22.33
CA ARG A 36 -8.32 2.62 23.34
C ARG A 36 -9.34 3.63 22.83
N MET A 37 -8.88 4.73 22.24
CA MET A 37 -9.77 5.74 21.65
C MET A 37 -10.67 5.14 20.57
N VAL A 38 -10.16 4.24 19.73
CA VAL A 38 -10.98 3.53 18.73
C VAL A 38 -11.98 2.58 19.40
N ALA A 39 -11.55 1.82 20.41
CA ALA A 39 -12.40 0.86 21.11
C ALA A 39 -13.53 1.53 21.92
N GLU A 40 -13.29 2.74 22.42
CA GLU A 40 -14.27 3.55 23.15
C GLU A 40 -15.24 4.32 22.24
N ARG A 41 -14.97 4.37 20.92
CA ARG A 41 -15.92 4.98 19.99
C ARG A 41 -17.23 4.20 19.97
N PRO A 42 -18.39 4.89 19.97
CA PRO A 42 -19.66 4.25 19.70
C PRO A 42 -19.57 3.46 18.40
N GLN A 43 -20.04 2.21 18.41
CA GLN A 43 -20.10 1.43 17.19
C GLN A 43 -20.94 2.21 16.16
N PRO A 44 -20.45 2.34 14.91
CA PRO A 44 -21.26 2.91 13.86
C PRO A 44 -22.57 2.13 13.77
N THR A 45 -23.65 2.83 13.46
CA THR A 45 -24.93 2.16 13.19
C THR A 45 -24.76 1.16 12.04
N LEU A 46 -25.62 0.13 11.98
CA LEU A 46 -25.58 -0.85 10.88
C LEU A 46 -25.66 -0.15 9.52
N ASP A 47 -26.52 0.87 9.39
CA ASP A 47 -26.65 1.69 8.19
C ASP A 47 -25.36 2.45 7.83
N GLU A 48 -24.64 3.00 8.81
CA GLU A 48 -23.35 3.65 8.59
C GLU A 48 -22.25 2.67 8.19
N THR A 49 -22.33 1.44 8.68
CA THR A 49 -21.35 0.38 8.39
C THR A 49 -21.55 -0.17 6.96
N GLU A 50 -22.80 -0.42 6.57
CA GLU A 50 -23.17 -0.85 5.22
C GLU A 50 -22.92 0.23 4.17
N ALA A 51 -23.08 1.52 4.52
CA ALA A 51 -22.76 2.62 3.63
C ALA A 51 -21.25 2.84 3.43
N GLN A 52 -20.41 2.44 4.39
CA GLN A 52 -18.97 2.68 4.37
C GLN A 52 -18.14 1.51 3.81
N LEU A 53 -18.65 0.29 3.90
CA LEU A 53 -17.92 -0.91 3.48
C LEU A 53 -18.59 -1.55 2.28
N THR A 54 -17.80 -1.97 1.29
CA THR A 54 -18.32 -2.88 0.27
C THR A 54 -18.79 -4.15 0.96
N PRO A 55 -20.07 -4.58 0.80
CA PRO A 55 -20.55 -5.76 1.47
C PRO A 55 -19.68 -6.96 1.09
N MET A 56 -19.15 -7.68 2.08
CA MET A 56 -18.26 -8.82 1.85
C MET A 56 -18.92 -9.92 1.02
N GLU A 57 -20.24 -10.02 1.09
CA GLU A 57 -21.04 -10.86 0.21
C GLU A 57 -20.90 -10.48 -1.27
N GLN A 58 -20.88 -9.18 -1.60
CA GLN A 58 -20.72 -8.73 -2.99
C GLN A 58 -19.31 -9.04 -3.50
N VAL A 59 -18.29 -8.86 -2.66
CA VAL A 59 -16.91 -9.20 -3.02
C VAL A 59 -16.77 -10.70 -3.23
N SER A 60 -17.26 -11.53 -2.30
CA SER A 60 -17.16 -13.00 -2.40
C SER A 60 -17.94 -13.54 -3.60
N LYS A 61 -19.15 -13.02 -3.89
CA LYS A 61 -19.93 -13.40 -5.07
C LYS A 61 -19.21 -13.05 -6.37
N THR A 62 -18.63 -11.84 -6.43
CA THR A 62 -17.93 -11.34 -7.63
C THR A 62 -16.66 -12.16 -7.91
N LEU A 63 -15.83 -12.38 -6.89
CA LEU A 63 -14.62 -13.20 -7.02
C LEU A 63 -14.95 -14.69 -7.20
N GLY A 64 -16.05 -15.16 -6.62
CA GLY A 64 -16.56 -16.52 -6.81
C GLY A 64 -16.93 -16.82 -8.26
N ALA A 65 -17.49 -15.85 -9.00
CA ALA A 65 -17.75 -16.00 -10.42
C ALA A 65 -16.45 -16.19 -11.24
N VAL A 66 -15.40 -15.46 -10.88
CA VAL A 66 -14.06 -15.66 -11.47
C VAL A 66 -13.52 -17.04 -11.12
N ALA A 67 -13.59 -17.45 -9.85
CA ALA A 67 -13.13 -18.77 -9.42
C ALA A 67 -13.88 -19.91 -10.14
N GLN A 68 -15.19 -19.78 -10.32
CA GLN A 68 -16.02 -20.78 -11.01
C GLN A 68 -15.58 -20.99 -12.46
N SER A 69 -15.14 -19.92 -13.15
CA SER A 69 -14.59 -19.99 -14.50
C SER A 69 -13.42 -20.99 -14.59
N TYR A 70 -12.49 -20.90 -13.64
CA TYR A 70 -11.31 -21.77 -13.57
C TYR A 70 -11.60 -23.18 -13.03
N MET A 71 -12.66 -23.35 -12.23
CA MET A 71 -13.11 -24.68 -11.81
C MET A 71 -13.68 -25.49 -12.98
N SER A 72 -14.27 -24.81 -13.96
CA SER A 72 -14.81 -25.43 -15.17
C SER A 72 -13.75 -25.73 -16.23
N ASP A 73 -12.56 -25.14 -16.12
CA ASP A 73 -11.40 -25.41 -16.97
C ASP A 73 -10.11 -25.62 -16.13
N PRO A 74 -9.88 -26.86 -15.64
CA PRO A 74 -8.71 -27.18 -14.84
C PRO A 74 -7.39 -26.99 -15.58
N GLN A 75 -7.37 -27.10 -16.92
CA GLN A 75 -6.16 -26.93 -17.71
C GLN A 75 -5.72 -25.47 -17.68
N LYS A 76 -6.64 -24.54 -17.89
CA LYS A 76 -6.37 -23.10 -17.82
C LYS A 76 -5.91 -22.66 -16.44
N LEU A 77 -6.49 -23.25 -15.38
CA LEU A 77 -6.03 -23.01 -14.02
C LEU A 77 -4.58 -23.51 -13.80
N MET A 78 -4.23 -24.68 -14.35
CA MET A 78 -2.88 -25.21 -14.30
C MET A 78 -1.90 -24.31 -15.06
N GLU A 79 -2.27 -23.86 -16.27
CA GLU A 79 -1.45 -22.94 -17.08
C GLU A 79 -1.17 -21.64 -16.33
N ALA A 80 -2.20 -21.02 -15.72
CA ALA A 80 -2.03 -19.82 -14.92
C ALA A 80 -1.14 -20.05 -13.68
N GLN A 81 -1.24 -21.20 -13.02
CA GLN A 81 -0.35 -21.55 -11.90
C GLN A 81 1.09 -21.76 -12.36
N MET A 82 1.29 -22.43 -13.49
CA MET A 82 2.63 -22.64 -14.06
C MET A 82 3.29 -21.32 -14.46
N GLU A 83 2.54 -20.38 -15.03
CA GLU A 83 3.03 -19.04 -15.34
C GLU A 83 3.50 -18.28 -14.08
N LEU A 84 2.73 -18.38 -12.99
CA LEU A 84 3.11 -17.81 -11.70
C LEU A 84 4.40 -18.45 -11.15
N TRP A 85 4.47 -19.78 -11.14
CA TRP A 85 5.64 -20.53 -10.69
C TRP A 85 6.88 -20.22 -11.52
N ASN A 86 6.73 -20.10 -12.83
CA ASN A 86 7.81 -19.69 -13.73
C ASN A 86 8.29 -18.28 -13.42
N SER A 87 7.37 -17.34 -13.18
CA SER A 87 7.70 -15.95 -12.83
C SER A 87 8.43 -15.86 -11.49
N TYR A 88 7.98 -16.60 -10.48
CA TYR A 88 8.70 -16.69 -9.21
C TYR A 88 10.08 -17.32 -9.40
N THR A 89 10.19 -18.42 -10.15
CA THR A 89 11.48 -19.08 -10.39
C THR A 89 12.47 -18.13 -11.06
N GLN A 90 12.03 -17.36 -12.06
CA GLN A 90 12.85 -16.30 -12.68
C GLN A 90 13.23 -15.20 -11.69
N LEU A 91 12.32 -14.80 -10.79
CA LEU A 91 12.63 -13.83 -9.74
C LEU A 91 13.71 -14.36 -8.78
N TRP A 92 13.58 -15.61 -8.34
CA TRP A 92 14.57 -16.25 -7.48
C TRP A 92 15.94 -16.34 -8.18
N GLN A 93 15.98 -16.75 -9.45
CA GLN A 93 17.21 -16.81 -10.24
C GLN A 93 17.86 -15.44 -10.44
N SER A 94 17.09 -14.43 -10.85
CA SER A 94 17.59 -13.06 -11.04
C SER A 94 18.10 -12.45 -9.73
N THR A 95 17.39 -12.68 -8.62
CA THR A 95 17.81 -12.23 -7.29
C THR A 95 19.13 -12.88 -6.86
N TRP A 96 19.28 -14.19 -7.05
CA TRP A 96 20.54 -14.88 -6.77
C TRP A 96 21.69 -14.39 -7.64
N ALA A 97 21.45 -14.18 -8.94
CA ALA A 97 22.44 -13.61 -9.84
C ALA A 97 22.91 -12.23 -9.34
N ARG A 98 21.99 -11.36 -8.92
CA ARG A 98 22.32 -10.04 -8.33
C ARG A 98 23.11 -10.13 -7.04
N ILE A 99 22.76 -11.07 -6.15
CA ILE A 99 23.51 -11.31 -4.90
C ILE A 99 24.96 -11.73 -5.21
N LEU A 100 25.16 -12.52 -6.26
CA LEU A 100 26.48 -12.94 -6.74
C LEU A 100 27.21 -11.84 -7.55
N GLY A 101 26.65 -10.64 -7.64
CA GLY A 101 27.24 -9.52 -8.38
C GLY A 101 27.10 -9.60 -9.90
N GLN A 102 26.26 -10.52 -10.40
CA GLN A 102 25.98 -10.65 -11.83
C GLN A 102 24.85 -9.71 -12.25
N PRO A 103 24.88 -9.18 -13.50
CA PRO A 103 23.77 -8.42 -14.03
C PRO A 103 22.56 -9.33 -14.22
N ALA A 104 21.40 -8.88 -13.77
CA ALA A 104 20.12 -9.53 -14.05
C ALA A 104 19.08 -8.48 -14.39
N GLN A 105 18.24 -8.78 -15.38
CA GLN A 105 17.09 -7.93 -15.69
C GLN A 105 15.97 -8.18 -14.67
N PRO A 106 15.19 -7.14 -14.30
CA PRO A 106 14.00 -7.32 -13.49
C PRO A 106 12.97 -8.16 -14.24
N VAL A 107 12.33 -9.08 -13.53
CA VAL A 107 11.25 -9.95 -14.03
C VAL A 107 9.93 -9.18 -14.07
N ALA A 108 9.74 -8.24 -13.13
CA ALA A 108 8.57 -7.37 -13.10
C ALA A 108 8.98 -5.92 -12.77
N GLU A 109 8.42 -4.98 -13.53
CA GLU A 109 8.62 -3.55 -13.32
C GLU A 109 7.30 -2.84 -12.98
N PRO A 110 7.33 -1.85 -12.08
CA PRO A 110 6.14 -1.07 -11.78
C PRO A 110 5.75 -0.23 -13.00
N SER A 111 4.45 0.08 -13.13
CA SER A 111 3.99 1.06 -14.11
C SER A 111 4.71 2.40 -13.92
N ARG A 112 4.97 3.12 -15.02
CA ARG A 112 5.56 4.47 -14.98
C ARG A 112 4.75 5.46 -14.14
N THR A 113 3.47 5.19 -13.92
CA THR A 113 2.57 6.01 -13.09
C THR A 113 2.58 5.62 -11.61
N ASP A 114 3.12 4.46 -11.25
CA ASP A 114 3.16 3.99 -9.87
C ASP A 114 4.29 4.69 -9.10
N LYS A 115 3.90 5.67 -8.28
CA LYS A 115 4.84 6.49 -7.52
C LYS A 115 5.38 5.79 -6.26
N ARG A 116 4.81 4.64 -5.85
CA ARG A 116 5.17 3.95 -4.61
C ARG A 116 6.59 3.41 -4.61
N PHE A 117 7.10 3.05 -5.78
CA PHE A 117 8.40 2.41 -5.97
C PHE A 117 9.48 3.35 -6.53
N LYS A 118 9.40 4.65 -6.19
CA LYS A 118 10.30 5.69 -6.70
C LYS A 118 11.63 5.80 -5.97
N ASP A 119 11.68 5.44 -4.69
CA ASP A 119 12.94 5.47 -3.94
C ASP A 119 13.98 4.53 -4.60
N PRO A 120 15.24 4.96 -4.78
CA PRO A 120 16.27 4.14 -5.43
C PRO A 120 16.49 2.77 -4.78
N ASP A 121 16.26 2.63 -3.48
CA ASP A 121 16.48 1.36 -2.78
C ASP A 121 15.50 0.28 -3.25
N TRP A 122 14.36 0.63 -3.83
CA TRP A 122 13.46 -0.32 -4.51
C TRP A 122 14.08 -1.00 -5.73
N GLN A 123 15.20 -0.51 -6.25
CA GLN A 123 15.95 -1.12 -7.35
C GLN A 123 17.36 -1.51 -6.92
N GLN A 124 18.04 -0.67 -6.14
CA GLN A 124 19.44 -0.85 -5.78
C GLN A 124 19.64 -1.89 -4.67
N ASN A 125 18.72 -1.98 -3.72
CA ASN A 125 18.79 -2.95 -2.63
C ASN A 125 18.07 -4.25 -3.02
N THR A 126 18.79 -5.36 -3.01
CA THR A 126 18.28 -6.66 -3.47
C THR A 126 17.07 -7.17 -2.68
N VAL A 127 16.96 -6.84 -1.39
CA VAL A 127 15.81 -7.25 -0.55
C VAL A 127 14.54 -6.49 -0.96
N PHE A 128 14.63 -5.16 -1.05
CA PHE A 128 13.48 -4.33 -1.44
C PHE A 128 13.08 -4.57 -2.90
N ASP A 129 14.06 -4.76 -3.79
CA ASP A 129 13.80 -5.12 -5.18
C ASP A 129 13.08 -6.47 -5.29
N PHE A 130 13.51 -7.49 -4.54
CA PHE A 130 12.81 -8.77 -4.46
C PHE A 130 11.36 -8.61 -3.97
N LEU A 131 11.14 -7.90 -2.86
CA LEU A 131 9.79 -7.67 -2.30
C LEU A 131 8.88 -6.94 -3.29
N LYS A 132 9.38 -5.90 -3.95
CA LYS A 132 8.66 -5.17 -5.01
C LYS A 132 8.30 -6.10 -6.16
N GLN A 133 9.26 -6.84 -6.71
CA GLN A 133 9.01 -7.70 -7.86
C GLN A 133 8.07 -8.86 -7.52
N PHE A 134 8.22 -9.48 -6.33
CA PHE A 134 7.31 -10.50 -5.84
C PHE A 134 5.88 -9.97 -5.78
N TYR A 135 5.69 -8.80 -5.18
CA TYR A 135 4.40 -8.10 -5.15
C TYR A 135 3.82 -7.86 -6.55
N LEU A 136 4.62 -7.31 -7.48
CA LEU A 136 4.17 -7.00 -8.83
C LEU A 136 3.77 -8.26 -9.61
N ILE A 137 4.54 -9.34 -9.48
CA ILE A 137 4.22 -10.64 -10.10
C ILE A 137 2.87 -11.15 -9.57
N SER A 138 2.68 -11.18 -8.24
CA SER A 138 1.43 -11.65 -7.65
C SER A 138 0.23 -10.76 -8.02
N ALA A 139 0.42 -9.44 -8.03
CA ALA A 139 -0.63 -8.48 -8.35
C ALA A 139 -1.04 -8.58 -9.83
N ASN A 140 -0.07 -8.66 -10.75
CA ASN A 140 -0.33 -8.81 -12.18
C ASN A 140 -1.01 -10.16 -12.46
N TRP A 141 -0.51 -11.24 -11.87
CA TRP A 141 -1.12 -12.56 -11.99
C TRP A 141 -2.58 -12.57 -11.52
N ALA A 142 -2.89 -11.95 -10.37
CA ALA A 142 -4.26 -11.87 -9.88
C ALA A 142 -5.17 -11.04 -10.82
N GLN A 143 -4.65 -9.98 -11.43
CA GLN A 143 -5.38 -9.21 -12.44
C GLN A 143 -5.60 -10.02 -13.72
N ASP A 144 -4.61 -10.78 -14.16
CA ASP A 144 -4.71 -11.64 -15.34
C ASP A 144 -5.71 -12.78 -15.12
N MET A 145 -5.81 -13.32 -13.90
CA MET A 145 -6.88 -14.26 -13.54
C MET A 145 -8.27 -13.68 -13.78
N VAL A 146 -8.51 -12.41 -13.40
CA VAL A 146 -9.80 -11.76 -13.68
C VAL A 146 -9.98 -11.48 -15.17
N LYS A 147 -8.94 -10.99 -15.83
CA LYS A 147 -8.97 -10.62 -17.24
C LYS A 147 -9.27 -11.83 -18.14
N ASN A 148 -8.65 -12.96 -17.84
CA ASN A 148 -8.72 -14.17 -18.67
C ASN A 148 -9.87 -15.09 -18.28
N ALA A 149 -10.62 -14.82 -17.21
CA ALA A 149 -11.79 -15.60 -16.82
C ALA A 149 -12.85 -15.65 -17.94
N GLU A 150 -13.22 -16.84 -18.38
CA GLU A 150 -14.28 -17.08 -19.36
C GLU A 150 -15.65 -17.24 -18.70
N GLY A 151 -16.73 -16.93 -19.43
CA GLY A 151 -18.09 -17.05 -18.91
C GLY A 151 -18.49 -16.01 -17.84
N VAL A 152 -17.61 -15.04 -17.56
CA VAL A 152 -17.90 -13.90 -16.67
C VAL A 152 -18.34 -12.71 -17.53
N ASP A 153 -19.52 -12.16 -17.23
CA ASP A 153 -20.03 -10.96 -17.91
C ASP A 153 -19.16 -9.73 -17.61
N GLU A 154 -19.20 -8.73 -18.49
CA GLU A 154 -18.30 -7.58 -18.43
C GLU A 154 -18.47 -6.75 -17.15
N HIS A 155 -19.70 -6.63 -16.63
CA HIS A 155 -19.96 -5.88 -15.40
C HIS A 155 -19.33 -6.57 -14.18
N THR A 156 -19.52 -7.89 -14.08
CA THR A 156 -18.89 -8.70 -13.02
C THR A 156 -17.36 -8.67 -13.14
N ARG A 157 -16.81 -8.74 -14.36
CA ARG A 157 -15.37 -8.65 -14.61
C ARG A 157 -14.78 -7.30 -14.17
N HIS A 158 -15.44 -6.19 -14.49
CA HIS A 158 -15.00 -4.86 -14.04
C HIS A 158 -14.98 -4.74 -12.51
N LYS A 159 -16.02 -5.26 -11.83
CA LYS A 159 -16.04 -5.30 -10.36
C LYS A 159 -14.95 -6.19 -9.78
N ALA A 160 -14.75 -7.37 -10.36
CA ALA A 160 -13.69 -8.28 -9.92
C ALA A 160 -12.32 -7.64 -10.05
N LYS A 161 -12.06 -6.94 -11.17
CA LYS A 161 -10.82 -6.22 -11.41
C LYS A 161 -10.61 -5.15 -10.34
N PHE A 162 -11.64 -4.34 -10.07
CA PHE A 162 -11.58 -3.34 -9.02
C PHE A 162 -11.25 -3.95 -7.66
N TYR A 163 -11.93 -5.02 -7.24
CA TYR A 163 -11.67 -5.65 -5.94
C TYR A 163 -10.28 -6.27 -5.85
N VAL A 164 -9.81 -6.95 -6.90
CA VAL A 164 -8.44 -7.48 -6.96
C VAL A 164 -7.42 -6.35 -6.87
N GLU A 165 -7.63 -5.23 -7.57
CA GLU A 165 -6.78 -4.05 -7.46
C GLU A 165 -6.79 -3.46 -6.03
N GLN A 166 -7.93 -3.39 -5.36
CA GLN A 166 -8.01 -2.90 -3.97
C GLN A 166 -7.25 -3.83 -3.01
N ILE A 167 -7.44 -5.15 -3.13
CA ILE A 167 -6.72 -6.14 -2.31
C ILE A 167 -5.21 -6.06 -2.57
N ALA A 168 -4.80 -6.04 -3.84
CA ALA A 168 -3.40 -5.89 -4.22
C ALA A 168 -2.81 -4.56 -3.71
N ASN A 169 -3.55 -3.46 -3.77
CA ASN A 169 -3.09 -2.19 -3.24
C ASN A 169 -2.95 -2.21 -1.72
N ALA A 170 -3.84 -2.89 -1.00
CA ALA A 170 -3.80 -3.00 0.46
C ALA A 170 -2.58 -3.79 0.95
N VAL A 171 -2.19 -4.86 0.25
CA VAL A 171 -1.04 -5.70 0.62
C VAL A 171 0.30 -5.23 0.04
N SER A 172 0.33 -4.06 -0.62
CA SER A 172 1.56 -3.51 -1.19
C SER A 172 2.65 -3.37 -0.11
N PRO A 173 3.90 -3.78 -0.37
CA PRO A 173 4.99 -3.65 0.61
C PRO A 173 5.31 -2.20 0.96
N SER A 174 4.91 -1.25 0.12
CA SER A 174 5.05 0.19 0.41
C SER A 174 4.18 0.67 1.57
N ASN A 175 3.14 -0.08 1.96
CA ASN A 175 2.19 0.29 3.01
C ASN A 175 2.71 -0.02 4.43
N PHE A 176 3.76 -0.84 4.58
CA PHE A 176 4.23 -1.28 5.88
C PHE A 176 5.62 -0.70 6.17
N ALA A 177 5.79 -0.15 7.38
CA ALA A 177 7.01 0.56 7.78
C ALA A 177 8.29 -0.29 7.64
N LEU A 178 8.19 -1.60 7.90
CA LEU A 178 9.35 -2.52 7.85
C LEU A 178 9.76 -2.93 6.43
N THR A 179 8.84 -2.82 5.47
CA THR A 179 9.08 -3.21 4.07
C THR A 179 9.19 -1.99 3.15
N ASN A 180 9.07 -0.78 3.68
CA ASN A 180 9.24 0.47 2.96
C ASN A 180 10.64 1.05 3.25
N PRO A 181 11.53 1.17 2.25
CA PRO A 181 12.90 1.62 2.45
C PRO A 181 13.00 3.05 2.97
N GLU A 182 12.14 3.95 2.50
CA GLU A 182 12.14 5.35 2.91
C GLU A 182 11.73 5.49 4.39
N VAL A 183 10.68 4.77 4.79
CA VAL A 183 10.21 4.76 6.18
C VAL A 183 11.24 4.09 7.09
N LEU A 184 11.79 2.94 6.69
CA LEU A 184 12.77 2.22 7.49
C LEU A 184 14.04 3.06 7.69
N ARG A 185 14.57 3.66 6.62
CA ARG A 185 15.73 4.55 6.67
C ARG A 185 15.48 5.74 7.58
N THR A 186 14.33 6.39 7.45
CA THR A 186 13.95 7.54 8.30
C THR A 186 13.79 7.13 9.76
N THR A 187 13.19 5.97 10.01
CA THR A 187 13.04 5.39 11.34
C THR A 187 14.40 5.14 11.99
N LEU A 188 15.35 4.55 11.28
CA LEU A 188 16.69 4.33 11.80
C LEU A 188 17.44 5.65 12.03
N ALA A 189 17.38 6.59 11.08
CA ALA A 189 18.05 7.88 11.16
C ALA A 189 17.53 8.77 12.31
N THR A 190 16.26 8.63 12.67
CA THR A 190 15.61 9.41 13.73
C THR A 190 15.45 8.63 15.04
N ASN A 191 16.06 7.44 15.15
CA ASN A 191 15.86 6.52 16.26
C ASN A 191 14.37 6.32 16.61
N GLY A 192 13.50 6.24 15.60
CA GLY A 192 12.05 6.02 15.74
C GLY A 192 11.20 7.26 16.02
N ALA A 193 11.78 8.46 16.07
CA ALA A 193 11.02 9.68 16.36
C ALA A 193 9.95 10.00 15.31
N ASN A 194 10.19 9.68 14.04
CA ASN A 194 9.21 9.84 12.95
C ASN A 194 7.90 9.07 13.19
N LEU A 195 7.97 7.90 13.82
CA LEU A 195 6.78 7.09 14.12
C LEU A 195 5.94 7.74 15.21
N ILE A 196 6.57 8.34 16.22
CA ILE A 196 5.88 9.08 17.29
C ILE A 196 5.13 10.27 16.69
N GLU A 197 5.80 11.04 15.82
CA GLU A 197 5.19 12.16 15.12
C GLU A 197 4.01 11.71 14.23
N GLY A 198 4.17 10.62 13.49
CA GLY A 198 3.09 10.03 12.71
C GLY A 198 1.87 9.62 13.53
N LEU A 199 2.08 9.04 14.72
CA LEU A 199 0.98 8.69 15.63
C LEU A 199 0.29 9.92 16.22
N LYS A 200 1.02 11.01 16.48
CA LYS A 200 0.41 12.29 16.91
C LYS A 200 -0.47 12.87 15.81
N HIS A 201 0.00 12.88 14.56
CA HIS A 201 -0.84 13.30 13.43
C HIS A 201 -2.10 12.44 13.31
N LEU A 202 -1.98 11.11 13.49
CA LEU A 202 -3.14 10.21 13.49
C LEU A 202 -4.13 10.54 14.62
N GLN A 203 -3.64 10.83 15.83
CA GLN A 203 -4.50 11.26 16.94
C GLN A 203 -5.23 12.57 16.61
N GLU A 204 -4.54 13.55 16.04
CA GLU A 204 -5.16 14.82 15.63
C GLU A 204 -6.22 14.64 14.54
N ASP A 205 -5.97 13.75 13.57
CA ASP A 205 -6.92 13.40 12.51
C ASP A 205 -8.15 12.65 13.06
N MET A 206 -8.00 12.03 14.23
CA MET A 206 -9.07 11.32 14.92
C MET A 206 -9.91 12.21 15.84
N GLN A 207 -9.38 13.33 16.34
CA GLN A 207 -10.03 14.23 17.28
C GLN A 207 -10.96 15.24 16.57
N THR A 208 -11.91 14.74 15.79
CA THR A 208 -12.88 15.57 15.07
C THR A 208 -14.19 15.70 15.84
N PRO A 209 -14.90 16.84 15.74
CA PRO A 209 -16.15 17.06 16.47
C PRO A 209 -17.26 16.05 16.15
N ASP A 210 -17.23 15.46 14.95
CA ASP A 210 -18.18 14.47 14.45
C ASP A 210 -17.69 13.02 14.63
N GLY A 211 -16.55 12.81 15.29
CA GLY A 211 -15.98 11.49 15.57
C GLY A 211 -15.44 10.74 14.34
N ARG A 212 -15.47 11.36 13.15
CA ARG A 212 -15.03 10.79 11.88
C ARG A 212 -13.55 11.04 11.64
N LEU A 213 -12.80 10.05 11.17
CA LEU A 213 -11.40 10.26 10.78
C LEU A 213 -11.32 11.30 9.65
N ARG A 214 -10.62 12.41 9.88
CA ARG A 214 -10.36 13.42 8.85
C ARG A 214 -8.87 13.55 8.64
N ILE A 215 -8.39 12.93 7.57
CA ILE A 215 -6.99 13.01 7.15
C ILE A 215 -6.72 14.45 6.68
N LYS A 216 -6.00 15.24 7.49
CA LYS A 216 -5.65 16.62 7.12
C LYS A 216 -4.58 16.61 6.03
N GLN A 217 -4.93 17.09 4.85
CA GLN A 217 -3.97 17.28 3.74
C GLN A 217 -3.44 18.71 3.65
N THR A 218 -4.05 19.66 4.35
CA THR A 218 -3.67 21.07 4.34
C THR A 218 -4.05 21.70 5.66
N ASP A 219 -3.30 22.73 6.07
CA ASP A 219 -3.66 23.57 7.20
C ASP A 219 -4.92 24.37 6.89
N MET A 220 -6.05 23.96 7.48
CA MET A 220 -7.33 24.63 7.30
C MET A 220 -7.39 26.00 7.98
N SER A 221 -6.49 26.29 8.92
CA SER A 221 -6.41 27.60 9.58
C SER A 221 -5.72 28.66 8.71
N ALA A 222 -4.99 28.23 7.67
CA ALA A 222 -4.34 29.12 6.72
C ALA A 222 -5.33 29.76 5.73
N PHE A 223 -6.60 29.33 5.70
CA PHE A 223 -7.61 29.83 4.76
C PHE A 223 -8.66 30.72 5.43
N GLU A 224 -8.76 31.94 4.94
CA GLU A 224 -9.72 32.97 5.33
C GLU A 224 -10.66 33.28 4.15
N ILE A 225 -11.97 33.03 4.35
CA ILE A 225 -13.02 33.39 3.39
C ILE A 225 -12.98 34.90 3.13
N GLY A 226 -13.00 35.27 1.85
CA GLY A 226 -12.96 36.67 1.40
C GLY A 226 -11.54 37.25 1.27
N LYS A 227 -10.49 36.51 1.67
CA LYS A 227 -9.10 36.93 1.52
C LYS A 227 -8.32 36.00 0.59
N ASN A 228 -8.24 34.73 0.92
CA ASN A 228 -7.54 33.72 0.12
C ASN A 228 -8.44 32.54 -0.31
N ILE A 229 -9.71 32.56 0.11
CA ILE A 229 -10.80 31.77 -0.48
C ILE A 229 -11.87 32.73 -1.02
N ALA A 230 -12.13 32.70 -2.33
CA ALA A 230 -13.26 33.42 -2.91
C ALA A 230 -14.56 32.63 -2.73
N MET A 231 -15.63 33.28 -2.28
CA MET A 231 -16.98 32.71 -2.24
C MET A 231 -17.85 33.48 -3.23
N THR A 232 -18.00 32.96 -4.44
CA THR A 232 -18.92 33.52 -5.44
C THR A 232 -20.20 32.69 -5.42
N PRO A 233 -21.40 33.28 -5.25
CA PRO A 233 -22.65 32.54 -5.30
C PRO A 233 -22.80 31.82 -6.65
N GLY A 234 -22.80 30.48 -6.63
CA GLY A 234 -23.02 29.65 -7.81
C GLY A 234 -24.41 29.02 -7.79
N LYS A 235 -25.05 28.91 -8.96
CA LYS A 235 -26.29 28.15 -9.13
C LYS A 235 -25.96 26.79 -9.74
N VAL A 236 -26.30 25.70 -9.05
CA VAL A 236 -26.14 24.35 -9.60
C VAL A 236 -27.25 24.15 -10.64
N VAL A 237 -26.86 23.83 -11.88
CA VAL A 237 -27.79 23.42 -12.94
C VAL A 237 -27.68 21.91 -13.03
N PHE A 238 -28.80 21.23 -12.80
CA PHE A 238 -28.96 19.78 -12.95
C PHE A 238 -29.90 19.52 -14.12
#